data_AF-A0A315EF44-F1
#
_entry.id   AF-A0A315EF44-F1
#
_cell.length_a   1.000
_cell.length_b   1.000
_cell.length_c   1.000
_cell.angle_alpha   90.00
_cell.angle_beta   90.00
_cell.angle_gamma   90.00
#
_symmetry.space_group_name_H-M   'P 1'
#
loop_
_entity.id
_entity.type
_entity.pdbx_description
1 polymer ?
#
loop_
_entity_poly.entity_id
_entity_poly.type
_entity_poly.pdbx_seq_one_letter_code
_entity_poly.pdbx_strand_id
1 'polypeptide(L)' 'MKIPPARYPSPLGRMQATPMDVEATKRQGWREQHILVISHDDERLDFLERQLIRSIGERLYGQSLGQGHPMGGGHG' A
#
# COMPACT_ATOMS: atom_id res chain seq x y z
N MET A 1 10.29 -15.62 5.68
CA MET A 1 8.86 -15.94 5.45
C MET A 1 8.62 -16.34 3.99
N LYS A 2 7.95 -17.47 3.75
CA LYS A 2 7.44 -17.86 2.41
C LYS A 2 6.19 -17.02 2.15
N ILE A 3 6.29 -16.04 1.28
CA ILE A 3 5.11 -15.27 0.82
C ILE A 3 4.21 -16.27 0.09
N PRO A 4 2.93 -16.43 0.47
CA PRO A 4 2.01 -17.31 -0.24
C PRO A 4 1.97 -16.90 -1.71
N PRO A 5 1.97 -17.85 -2.66
CA PRO A 5 1.85 -17.51 -4.07
C PRO A 5 0.58 -16.67 -4.26
N ALA A 6 0.72 -15.52 -4.95
CA ALA A 6 -0.37 -14.58 -5.15
C ALA A 6 -1.54 -15.29 -5.86
N ARG A 7 -2.54 -15.71 -5.09
CA ARG A 7 -3.76 -16.31 -5.63
C ARG A 7 -4.63 -15.17 -6.13
N TYR A 8 -4.44 -14.81 -7.40
CA TYR A 8 -5.23 -13.75 -8.02
C TYR A 8 -6.72 -14.11 -7.96
N PRO A 9 -7.57 -13.23 -7.40
CA PRO A 9 -9.00 -13.51 -7.25
C PRO A 9 -9.78 -13.38 -8.57
N SER A 10 -9.16 -12.83 -9.64
CA SER A 10 -9.85 -12.58 -10.90
C SER A 10 -9.86 -13.82 -11.83
N PRO A 11 -10.97 -14.07 -12.56
CA PRO A 11 -11.04 -15.12 -13.56
C PRO A 11 -10.06 -14.89 -14.73
N LEU A 12 -9.79 -13.62 -15.09
CA LEU A 12 -8.81 -13.28 -16.12
C LEU A 12 -7.36 -13.52 -15.67
N GLY A 13 -7.05 -13.32 -14.38
CA GLY A 13 -5.73 -13.61 -13.84
C GLY A 13 -5.40 -15.11 -13.88
N ARG A 14 -6.40 -15.98 -13.85
CA ARG A 14 -6.23 -17.44 -14.04
C ARG A 14 -5.96 -17.83 -15.50
N MET A 15 -6.30 -16.96 -16.45
CA MET A 15 -6.07 -17.16 -17.88
C MET A 15 -4.74 -16.58 -18.37
N GLN A 16 -3.98 -15.89 -17.51
CA GLN A 16 -2.62 -15.49 -17.86
C GLN A 16 -1.72 -16.74 -17.97
N ALA A 17 -1.23 -17.01 -19.18
CA ALA A 17 -0.38 -18.16 -19.48
C ALA A 17 0.91 -18.19 -18.63
N THR A 18 1.40 -17.00 -18.24
CA THR A 18 2.59 -16.85 -17.41
C THR A 18 2.22 -16.02 -16.18
N PRO A 19 2.30 -16.57 -14.96
CA PRO A 19 2.08 -15.78 -13.75
C PRO A 19 3.17 -14.71 -13.62
N MET A 20 2.78 -13.48 -13.32
CA MET A 20 3.75 -12.41 -13.06
C MET A 20 4.55 -12.71 -11.78
N ASP A 21 5.87 -12.57 -11.85
CA ASP A 21 6.73 -12.62 -10.66
C ASP A 21 6.63 -11.30 -9.90
N VAL A 22 5.72 -11.28 -8.93
CA VAL A 22 5.42 -10.10 -8.10
C VAL A 22 6.67 -9.59 -7.37
N GLU A 23 7.55 -10.48 -6.91
CA GLU A 23 8.77 -10.09 -6.18
C GLU A 23 9.83 -9.52 -7.13
N ALA A 24 9.94 -10.04 -8.35
CA ALA A 24 10.74 -9.42 -9.39
C ALA A 24 10.20 -8.03 -9.78
N THR A 25 8.88 -7.88 -9.95
CA THR A 25 8.26 -6.59 -10.27
C THR A 25 8.48 -5.55 -9.17
N LYS A 26 8.33 -5.91 -7.89
CA LYS A 26 8.63 -5.00 -6.77
C LYS A 26 10.10 -4.58 -6.75
N ARG A 27 11.04 -5.52 -6.95
CA ARG A 27 12.48 -5.23 -7.02
C ARG A 27 12.80 -4.28 -8.17
N GLN A 28 12.20 -4.51 -9.34
CA GLN A 28 12.38 -3.65 -10.51
C GLN A 28 11.80 -2.24 -10.26
N GLY A 29 10.59 -2.15 -9.72
CA GLY A 29 9.97 -0.88 -9.34
C GLY A 29 10.82 -0.06 -8.39
N TRP A 30 11.48 -0.71 -7.42
CA TRP A 30 12.43 -0.02 -6.54
C TRP A 30 13.70 0.43 -7.28
N ARG A 31 14.30 -0.43 -8.09
CA ARG A 31 15.57 -0.14 -8.77
C ARG A 31 15.46 0.92 -9.85
N GLU A 32 14.36 0.94 -10.59
CA GLU A 32 14.20 1.78 -11.78
C GLU A 32 13.34 3.01 -11.52
N GLN A 33 12.36 2.91 -10.63
CA GLN A 33 11.36 3.96 -10.41
C GLN A 33 11.34 4.47 -8.96
N HIS A 34 12.16 3.89 -8.08
CA HIS A 34 12.18 4.17 -6.65
C HIS A 34 10.81 4.00 -5.97
N ILE A 35 9.99 3.08 -6.50
CA ILE A 35 8.69 2.73 -5.94
C ILE A 35 8.84 1.52 -5.02
N LEU A 36 8.46 1.70 -3.76
CA LEU A 36 8.47 0.65 -2.75
C LEU A 36 7.05 0.30 -2.32
N VAL A 37 6.66 -0.96 -2.50
CA VAL A 37 5.36 -1.50 -2.04
C VAL A 37 5.63 -2.54 -0.96
N ILE A 38 5.37 -2.18 0.28
CA ILE A 38 5.59 -3.01 1.46
C ILE A 38 4.38 -2.92 2.40
N SER A 39 4.11 -4.00 3.12
CA SER A 39 3.14 -3.98 4.22
C SER A 39 3.77 -3.33 5.44
N HIS A 40 3.03 -2.51 6.17
CA HIS A 40 3.52 -1.94 7.44
C HIS A 40 3.77 -2.99 8.53
N ASP A 41 3.15 -4.17 8.41
CA ASP A 41 3.32 -5.33 9.30
C ASP A 41 4.37 -6.34 8.79
N ASP A 42 5.18 -5.98 7.78
CA ASP A 42 6.19 -6.91 7.26
C ASP A 42 7.20 -7.30 8.36
N GLU A 43 7.38 -8.60 8.56
CA GLU A 43 8.26 -9.17 9.58
C GLU A 43 9.72 -8.78 9.44
N ARG A 44 10.13 -8.41 8.21
CA ARG A 44 11.50 -7.99 7.90
C ARG A 44 11.80 -6.57 8.40
N LEU A 45 10.76 -5.81 8.74
CA LEU A 45 10.88 -4.45 9.27
C LEU A 45 11.02 -4.50 10.79
N ASP A 46 12.06 -3.85 11.29
CA ASP A 46 12.25 -3.58 12.71
C ASP A 46 11.17 -2.59 13.21
N PHE A 47 10.99 -2.55 14.53
CA PHE A 47 9.98 -1.69 15.16
C PHE A 47 10.06 -0.24 14.70
N LEU A 48 11.27 0.33 14.62
CA LEU A 48 11.46 1.71 14.18
C LEU A 48 11.03 1.91 12.71
N GLU A 49 11.37 0.97 11.84
CA GLU A 49 11.04 1.02 10.41
C GLU A 49 9.51 0.98 10.22
N ARG A 50 8.81 0.13 10.98
CA ARG A 50 7.34 0.06 10.96
C ARG A 50 6.70 1.37 11.40
N GLN A 51 7.21 1.98 12.47
CA GLN A 51 6.72 3.29 12.93
C GLN A 51 6.97 4.38 11.89
N LEU A 52 8.14 4.38 11.25
CA LEU A 52 8.47 5.33 10.19
C LEU A 52 7.51 5.19 9.01
N ILE A 53 7.30 3.97 8.50
CA ILE A 53 6.38 3.70 7.39
C ILE A 53 4.95 4.12 7.76
N ARG A 54 4.50 3.78 8.97
CA ARG A 54 3.18 4.20 9.46
C ARG A 54 3.06 5.72 9.52
N SER A 55 4.02 6.42 10.11
CA SER A 55 3.99 7.88 10.20
C SER A 55 4.00 8.57 8.83
N ILE A 56 4.78 8.05 7.88
CA ILE A 56 4.79 8.54 6.49
C ILE A 56 3.44 8.25 5.83
N GLY A 57 2.89 7.06 6.00
CA GLY A 57 1.59 6.67 5.46
C GLY A 57 0.46 7.55 6.00
N GLU A 58 0.41 7.75 7.32
CA GLU A 58 -0.55 8.65 7.98
C GLU A 58 -0.35 10.11 7.54
N ARG A 59 0.88 10.57 7.35
CA ARG A 59 1.12 11.94 6.87
C ARG A 59 0.69 12.15 5.42
N LEU A 60 0.89 11.15 4.56
CA LEU A 60 0.62 11.25 3.13
C LEU A 60 -0.83 10.90 2.77
N TYR A 61 -1.44 9.96 3.50
CA TYR A 61 -2.75 9.39 3.19
C TYR A 61 -3.70 9.34 4.40
N GLY A 62 -3.18 9.51 5.62
CA GLY A 62 -3.99 9.70 6.82
C GLY A 62 -4.64 11.08 6.71
N GLN A 63 -5.92 11.06 6.36
CA GLN A 63 -6.74 12.24 6.18
C GLN A 63 -6.48 13.24 7.31
N SER A 64 -6.29 14.50 6.93
CA SER A 64 -6.39 15.65 7.82
C SER A 64 -7.74 15.60 8.55
N LEU A 65 -7.82 14.89 9.67
CA LEU A 65 -8.90 15.02 10.64
C LEU A 65 -8.67 16.34 11.39
N GLY A 66 -8.96 17.42 10.68
CA GLY A 66 -8.92 18.77 11.20
C GLY A 66 -9.38 19.76 10.13
N GLN A 67 -10.44 20.49 10.45
CA GLN A 67 -10.90 21.74 9.83
C GLN A 67 -11.79 21.69 8.56
N GLY A 68 -13.11 21.83 8.80
CA GLY A 68 -13.77 23.06 8.39
C GLY A 68 -14.64 23.06 7.13
N HIS A 69 -15.85 22.52 7.23
CA HIS A 69 -17.01 23.16 6.62
C HIS A 69 -18.27 22.94 7.48
N PRO A 70 -18.54 23.80 8.49
CA PRO A 70 -19.91 23.95 8.94
C PRO A 70 -20.66 24.64 7.80
N MET A 71 -21.31 23.88 6.93
CA MET A 71 -22.32 24.46 6.05
C MET A 71 -23.38 25.09 6.96
N GLY A 72 -23.41 26.43 6.96
CA GLY A 72 -24.53 27.22 7.46
C GLY A 72 -25.85 26.67 6.90
N GLY A 73 -26.95 26.71 7.64
CA GLY A 73 -27.49 27.90 8.25
C GLY A 73 -28.83 28.17 7.59
N GLY A 74 -29.90 27.98 8.37
CA GLY A 74 -31.15 28.71 8.20
C GLY A 74 -32.16 28.25 7.14
N HIS A 75 -33.41 28.30 7.60
CA HIS A 75 -34.66 28.53 6.86
C HIS A 75 -35.37 27.32 6.24
N GLY A 76 -36.60 27.10 6.73
CA GLY A 76 -37.60 26.18 6.24
C GLY A 76 -38.60 25.84 7.32
#